data_AF-A0A652NNT1-F1
#
_entry.id   AF-A0A652NNT1-F1
#
_cell.length_a   1.000
_cell.length_b   1.000
_cell.length_c   1.000
_cell.angle_alpha   90.00
_cell.angle_beta   90.00
_cell.angle_gamma   90.00
#
_symmetry.space_group_name_H-M   'P 1'
#
loop_
_entity.id
_entity.type
_entity.pdbx_description
1 polymer ?
#
loop_
_entity_poly.entity_id
_entity_poly.type
_entity_poly.pdbx_seq_one_letter_code
_entity_poly.pdbx_strand_id
1 'polypeptide(L)'
;MLRKTRVLLAGSVAVLALSLTSTAFTANAAGDQSGIDACAREAQWAGFAKDKSGEGRNDDAIYAVAIAMAESGCNRLAVHTNLPTDPDPGTKDLGAWQINERWYPEVHGHDAGVVTPENWQDMGWSARKAYAIDNDGTGRGWASWAAWHLGTYQQYLGQARDAVYRVWQ
;
A
#
# COMPACT_ATOMS: atom_id res chain seq x y z
N MET A 1 -16.17 80.57 -31.56
CA MET A 1 -15.20 80.20 -32.60
C MET A 1 -13.84 79.95 -31.96
N LEU A 2 -13.00 79.14 -32.62
CA LEU A 2 -11.69 78.61 -32.24
C LEU A 2 -11.66 77.27 -31.48
N ARG A 3 -10.62 76.52 -31.82
CA ARG A 3 -10.57 75.11 -32.20
C ARG A 3 -9.27 74.56 -31.61
N LYS A 4 -9.30 73.26 -31.23
CA LYS A 4 -8.15 72.34 -31.10
C LYS A 4 -7.24 72.63 -29.88
N THR A 5 -6.71 71.64 -29.15
CA THR A 5 -5.95 70.48 -29.65
C THR A 5 -5.90 69.37 -28.59
N ARG A 6 -6.00 68.11 -29.03
CA ARG A 6 -5.84 66.88 -28.24
C ARG A 6 -4.36 66.67 -27.89
N VAL A 7 -4.06 66.15 -26.71
CA VAL A 7 -2.88 65.29 -26.48
C VAL A 7 -3.33 64.07 -25.69
N LEU A 8 -3.29 62.92 -26.36
CA LEU A 8 -3.38 61.59 -25.78
C LEU A 8 -1.98 61.22 -25.28
N LEU A 9 -1.84 60.84 -24.01
CA LEU A 9 -0.75 59.98 -23.57
C LEU A 9 -1.36 58.66 -23.09
N ALA A 10 -1.32 57.67 -23.97
CA ALA A 10 -1.50 56.27 -23.61
C ALA A 10 -0.20 55.80 -22.95
N GLY A 11 -0.22 55.68 -21.63
CA GLY A 11 0.83 55.00 -20.88
C GLY A 11 0.59 53.49 -20.95
N SER A 12 1.26 52.81 -21.88
CA SER A 12 1.28 51.35 -21.93
C SER A 12 2.12 50.81 -20.78
N VAL A 13 1.48 50.39 -19.68
CA VAL A 13 2.12 49.52 -18.69
C VAL A 13 2.12 48.11 -19.27
N ALA A 14 3.27 47.69 -19.78
CA ALA A 14 3.50 46.30 -20.13
C ALA A 14 3.54 45.48 -18.83
N VAL A 15 2.41 44.85 -18.50
CA VAL A 15 2.37 43.80 -17.47
C VAL A 15 3.04 42.58 -18.09
N LEU A 16 4.30 42.34 -17.74
CA LEU A 16 4.95 41.05 -17.95
C LEU A 16 4.17 40.02 -17.11
N ALA A 17 3.29 39.27 -17.75
CA ALA A 17 2.75 38.05 -17.17
C ALA A 17 3.88 37.04 -17.13
N LEU A 18 4.55 36.92 -15.97
CA LEU A 18 5.38 35.76 -15.68
C LEU A 18 4.44 34.55 -15.62
N SER A 19 4.36 33.79 -16.71
CA SER A 19 3.76 32.47 -16.72
C SER A 19 4.62 31.56 -15.84
N LEU A 20 4.28 31.49 -14.56
CA LEU A 20 4.68 30.39 -13.69
C LEU A 20 4.02 29.14 -14.27
N THR A 21 4.76 28.42 -15.12
CA THR A 21 4.42 27.04 -15.46
C THR A 21 4.64 26.22 -14.20
N SER A 22 3.59 26.12 -13.39
CA SER A 22 3.49 25.11 -12.36
C SER A 22 3.53 23.76 -13.08
N THR A 23 4.70 23.13 -13.14
CA THR A 23 4.78 21.70 -13.43
C THR A 23 4.09 21.01 -12.27
N ALA A 24 2.79 20.74 -12.43
CA ALA A 24 2.10 19.84 -11.55
C ALA A 24 2.88 18.51 -11.59
N PHE A 25 3.44 18.11 -10.45
CA PHE A 25 3.80 16.72 -10.25
C PHE A 25 2.51 15.94 -10.43
N THR A 26 2.32 15.31 -11.57
CA THR A 26 1.38 14.21 -11.69
C THR A 26 1.95 13.12 -10.80
N ALA A 27 1.50 13.07 -9.54
CA ALA A 27 1.68 11.91 -8.70
C ALA A 27 1.24 10.69 -9.52
N ASN A 28 2.03 9.63 -9.43
CA ASN A 28 1.93 8.42 -10.23
C ASN A 28 0.70 7.57 -9.83
N ALA A 29 -0.48 8.20 -9.75
CA ALA A 29 -1.71 7.62 -9.24
C ALA A 29 -2.13 6.35 -9.99
N ALA A 30 -1.78 6.21 -11.27
CA ALA A 30 -2.02 4.99 -12.04
C ALA A 30 -1.12 3.81 -11.60
N GLY A 31 0.14 4.08 -11.23
CA GLY A 31 1.08 3.06 -10.74
C GLY A 31 0.72 2.61 -9.33
N ASP A 32 0.44 3.56 -8.43
CA ASP A 32 0.02 3.28 -7.06
C ASP A 32 -1.30 2.49 -7.06
N GLN A 33 -2.24 2.86 -7.95
CA GLN A 33 -3.51 2.14 -8.04
C GLN A 33 -3.33 0.70 -8.54
N SER A 34 -2.39 0.45 -9.46
CA SER A 34 -2.09 -0.89 -9.95
C SER A 34 -1.51 -1.80 -8.86
N GLY A 35 -0.69 -1.25 -7.96
CA GLY A 35 -0.11 -1.96 -6.81
C GLY A 35 -1.18 -2.33 -5.78
N ILE A 36 -2.04 -1.39 -5.41
CA ILE A 36 -3.13 -1.62 -4.45
C ILE A 36 -4.15 -2.64 -4.99
N ASP A 37 -4.52 -2.54 -6.28
CA ASP A 37 -5.44 -3.52 -6.89
C ASP A 37 -4.81 -4.92 -6.95
N ALA A 38 -3.49 -5.01 -7.11
CA ALA A 38 -2.80 -6.30 -7.08
C ALA A 38 -2.72 -6.87 -5.66
N CYS A 39 -2.45 -6.05 -4.64
CA CYS A 39 -2.62 -6.39 -3.22
C CYS A 39 -4.03 -6.94 -2.95
N ALA A 40 -5.07 -6.27 -3.43
CA ALA A 40 -6.45 -6.68 -3.23
C ALA A 40 -6.75 -8.04 -3.85
N ARG A 41 -6.29 -8.29 -5.09
CA ARG A 41 -6.43 -9.61 -5.74
C ARG A 41 -5.75 -10.72 -4.95
N GLU A 42 -4.50 -10.51 -4.53
CA GLU A 42 -3.74 -11.53 -3.79
C GLU A 42 -4.32 -11.77 -2.38
N ALA A 43 -4.81 -10.73 -1.70
CA ALA A 43 -5.52 -10.89 -0.43
C ALA A 43 -6.78 -11.76 -0.59
N GLN A 44 -7.55 -11.54 -1.66
CA GLN A 44 -8.72 -12.35 -1.96
C GLN A 44 -8.35 -13.81 -2.23
N TRP A 45 -7.33 -14.05 -3.07
CA TRP A 45 -6.85 -15.40 -3.39
C TRP A 45 -6.24 -16.11 -2.19
N ALA A 46 -5.61 -15.38 -1.27
CA ALA A 46 -5.08 -15.93 -0.02
C ALA A 46 -6.18 -16.41 0.94
N GLY A 47 -7.40 -15.90 0.81
CA GLY A 47 -8.56 -16.35 1.59
C GLY A 47 -9.24 -15.25 2.40
N PHE A 48 -8.65 -14.05 2.49
CA PHE A 48 -9.23 -12.93 3.25
C PHE A 48 -10.60 -12.49 2.73
N ALA A 49 -10.95 -12.84 1.49
CA ALA A 49 -12.25 -12.57 0.88
C ALA A 49 -13.44 -13.28 1.55
N LYS A 50 -13.21 -14.41 2.21
CA LYS A 50 -14.27 -15.28 2.73
C LYS A 50 -14.45 -15.00 4.22
N ASP A 51 -15.67 -14.74 4.65
CA ASP A 51 -15.98 -14.87 6.07
C ASP A 51 -15.90 -16.36 6.48
N LYS A 52 -15.93 -16.65 7.79
CA LYS A 52 -15.94 -18.03 8.30
C LYS A 52 -17.21 -18.83 7.89
N SER A 53 -18.18 -18.20 7.21
CA SER A 53 -19.39 -18.80 6.64
C SER A 53 -19.27 -19.17 5.15
N GLY A 54 -18.29 -18.60 4.43
CA GLY A 54 -18.13 -18.74 2.99
C GLY A 54 -18.94 -17.76 2.12
N GLU A 55 -19.54 -16.71 2.69
CA GLU A 55 -20.48 -15.80 1.98
C GLU A 55 -19.86 -14.46 1.49
N GLY A 56 -18.64 -14.13 1.92
CA GLY A 56 -17.83 -13.09 1.27
C GLY A 56 -18.05 -11.63 1.69
N ARG A 57 -17.12 -10.76 1.27
CA ARG A 57 -16.99 -9.31 1.56
C ARG A 57 -16.97 -8.95 3.05
N ASN A 58 -16.05 -9.52 3.78
CA ASN A 58 -15.73 -9.12 5.14
C ASN A 58 -14.71 -7.96 5.18
N ASP A 59 -14.64 -7.33 6.35
CA ASP A 59 -13.64 -6.31 6.65
C ASP A 59 -12.19 -6.88 6.60
N ASP A 60 -12.00 -8.20 6.66
CA ASP A 60 -10.65 -8.80 6.67
C ASP A 60 -9.89 -8.56 5.37
N ALA A 61 -10.54 -8.62 4.19
CA ALA A 61 -9.89 -8.24 2.94
C ALA A 61 -9.50 -6.74 2.94
N ILE A 62 -10.32 -5.88 3.55
CA ILE A 62 -10.04 -4.45 3.65
C ILE A 62 -8.88 -4.21 4.62
N TYR A 63 -8.85 -4.87 5.77
CA TYR A 63 -7.75 -4.79 6.74
C TYR A 63 -6.46 -5.36 6.17
N ALA A 64 -6.50 -6.49 5.46
CA ALA A 64 -5.35 -7.09 4.79
C ALA A 64 -4.68 -6.09 3.84
N VAL A 65 -5.48 -5.45 2.97
CA VAL A 65 -4.98 -4.46 2.02
C VAL A 65 -4.49 -3.20 2.73
N ALA A 66 -5.23 -2.70 3.72
CA ALA A 66 -4.83 -1.51 4.49
C ALA A 66 -3.51 -1.71 5.26
N ILE A 67 -3.30 -2.91 5.80
CA ILE A 67 -2.03 -3.29 6.46
C ILE A 67 -0.90 -3.36 5.43
N ALA A 68 -1.08 -4.03 4.28
CA ALA A 68 -0.04 -4.05 3.25
C ALA A 68 0.33 -2.65 2.73
N MET A 69 -0.65 -1.76 2.64
CA MET A 69 -0.43 -0.35 2.29
C MET A 69 0.37 0.39 3.37
N ALA A 70 0.09 0.15 4.65
CA ALA A 70 0.83 0.76 5.75
C ALA A 70 2.25 0.22 5.91
N GLU A 71 2.41 -1.08 5.71
CA GLU A 71 3.69 -1.78 5.87
C GLU A 71 4.65 -1.50 4.70
N SER A 72 4.14 -1.43 3.47
CA SER A 72 5.01 -1.35 2.28
C SER A 72 4.50 -0.46 1.15
N GLY A 73 3.31 0.13 1.28
CA GLY A 73 2.61 0.73 0.14
C GLY A 73 2.22 -0.30 -0.93
N CYS A 74 1.96 -1.56 -0.54
CA CYS A 74 1.72 -2.66 -1.47
C CYS A 74 2.90 -2.99 -2.40
N ASN A 75 4.13 -2.74 -1.95
CA ASN A 75 5.33 -3.03 -2.72
C ASN A 75 5.80 -4.47 -2.48
N ARG A 76 5.66 -5.33 -3.50
CA ARG A 76 6.10 -6.74 -3.45
C ARG A 76 7.61 -6.93 -3.24
N LEU A 77 8.42 -5.90 -3.51
CA LEU A 77 9.88 -5.93 -3.36
C LEU A 77 10.35 -5.19 -2.09
N ALA A 78 9.45 -4.79 -1.20
CA ALA A 78 9.81 -4.11 0.04
C ALA A 78 10.63 -5.03 0.95
N VAL A 79 11.69 -4.46 1.51
CA VAL A 79 12.54 -5.10 2.52
C VAL A 79 12.79 -4.09 3.62
N HIS A 80 12.39 -4.42 4.84
CA HIS A 80 12.80 -3.70 6.04
C HIS A 80 13.81 -4.55 6.81
N THR A 81 14.83 -3.91 7.38
CA THR A 81 15.79 -4.58 8.29
C THR A 81 15.55 -4.03 9.68
N ASN A 82 15.14 -4.91 10.59
CA ASN A 82 14.81 -4.56 11.97
C ASN A 82 16.05 -4.04 12.72
N LEU A 83 15.93 -2.84 13.26
CA LEU A 83 16.95 -2.16 14.04
C LEU A 83 17.15 -2.82 15.41
N PRO A 84 18.25 -2.52 16.14
CA PRO A 84 18.47 -3.01 17.49
C PRO A 84 17.37 -2.71 18.50
N THR A 85 16.50 -1.74 18.21
CA THR A 85 15.38 -1.30 19.05
C THR A 85 14.07 -2.03 18.77
N ASP A 86 14.00 -2.81 17.68
CA ASP A 86 12.77 -3.48 17.24
C ASP A 86 12.59 -4.84 17.94
N PRO A 87 11.39 -5.43 17.93
CA PRO A 87 11.12 -6.70 18.60
C PRO A 87 11.97 -7.88 18.10
N ASP A 88 12.40 -7.85 16.84
CA ASP A 88 13.20 -8.90 16.19
C ASP A 88 14.49 -8.34 15.55
N PRO A 89 15.49 -7.89 16.34
CA PRO A 89 16.68 -7.22 15.81
C PRO A 89 17.46 -8.06 14.81
N GLY A 90 17.90 -7.43 13.71
CA GLY A 90 18.76 -8.04 12.70
C GLY A 90 18.06 -9.02 11.74
N THR A 91 16.74 -9.21 11.88
CA THR A 91 15.92 -9.94 10.90
C THR A 91 15.38 -8.99 9.84
N LYS A 92 14.84 -9.54 8.76
CA LYS A 92 14.16 -8.78 7.70
C LYS A 92 12.68 -9.06 7.64
N ASP A 93 11.91 -8.01 7.36
CA ASP A 93 10.51 -8.10 6.95
C ASP A 93 10.40 -7.95 5.44
N LEU A 94 9.67 -8.87 4.81
CA LEU A 94 9.76 -9.10 3.37
C LEU A 94 8.41 -8.97 2.66
N GLY A 95 8.43 -8.32 1.51
CA GLY A 95 7.30 -8.23 0.58
C GLY A 95 6.18 -7.33 1.07
N ALA A 96 5.02 -7.44 0.41
CA ALA A 96 3.93 -6.48 0.56
C ALA A 96 3.33 -6.44 1.98
N TRP A 97 3.25 -7.58 2.67
CA TRP A 97 2.76 -7.69 4.06
C TRP A 97 3.87 -7.70 5.10
N GLN A 98 5.12 -7.41 4.72
CA GLN A 98 6.28 -7.35 5.62
C GLN A 98 6.37 -8.60 6.52
N ILE A 99 6.42 -9.76 5.87
CA ILE A 99 6.52 -11.05 6.58
C ILE A 99 7.94 -11.20 7.14
N ASN A 100 8.07 -11.29 8.46
CA ASN A 100 9.37 -11.44 9.11
C ASN A 100 10.00 -12.81 8.82
N GLU A 101 11.24 -12.81 8.33
CA GLU A 101 11.94 -14.03 7.91
C GLU A 101 12.24 -15.00 9.07
N ARG A 102 12.26 -14.52 10.33
CA ARG A 102 12.49 -15.36 11.53
C ARG A 102 11.48 -16.49 11.66
N TRP A 103 10.23 -16.25 11.28
CA TRP A 103 9.14 -17.21 11.50
C TRP A 103 9.11 -18.33 10.45
N TYR A 104 9.98 -18.27 9.44
CA TYR A 104 10.02 -19.22 8.33
C TYR A 104 11.46 -19.65 7.98
N PRO A 105 12.17 -20.31 8.92
CA PRO A 105 13.56 -20.71 8.71
C PRO A 105 13.71 -21.69 7.53
N GLU A 106 14.83 -21.58 6.79
CA GLU A 106 15.23 -22.50 5.72
C GLU A 106 15.34 -23.95 6.24
N VAL A 107 14.31 -24.79 6.09
CA VAL A 107 14.44 -26.25 6.22
C VAL A 107 13.48 -26.98 5.26
N HIS A 108 14.04 -27.95 4.54
CA HIS A 108 13.42 -28.81 3.53
C HIS A 108 12.08 -29.45 3.97
N GLY A 109 10.96 -29.09 3.33
CA GLY A 109 9.69 -29.81 3.53
C GLY A 109 8.46 -29.05 3.07
N HIS A 110 7.56 -29.77 2.42
CA HIS A 110 6.41 -29.24 1.66
C HIS A 110 5.34 -28.56 2.53
N ASP A 111 4.81 -27.46 1.99
CA ASP A 111 3.48 -26.86 2.25
C ASP A 111 3.35 -25.62 3.18
N ALA A 112 4.43 -25.11 3.76
CA ALA A 112 4.42 -23.82 4.49
C ALA A 112 5.70 -23.01 4.25
N GLY A 113 6.12 -22.97 2.97
CA GLY A 113 7.50 -22.85 2.49
C GLY A 113 8.44 -21.83 3.13
N VAL A 114 9.69 -22.29 3.26
CA VAL A 114 10.95 -21.55 3.37
C VAL A 114 10.91 -20.24 2.59
N VAL A 115 11.42 -19.16 3.18
CA VAL A 115 11.68 -17.91 2.44
C VAL A 115 12.83 -18.16 1.45
N THR A 116 12.59 -17.94 0.16
CA THR A 116 13.63 -17.93 -0.88
C THR A 116 13.63 -16.56 -1.57
N PRO A 117 14.75 -16.12 -2.16
CA PRO A 117 14.81 -14.85 -2.88
C PRO A 117 13.69 -14.66 -3.90
N GLU A 118 13.23 -15.75 -4.52
CA GLU A 118 12.20 -15.74 -5.56
C GLU A 118 10.78 -15.63 -4.97
N ASN A 119 10.51 -16.26 -3.83
CA ASN A 119 9.14 -16.37 -3.33
C ASN A 119 8.69 -15.19 -2.48
N TRP A 120 9.57 -14.53 -1.71
CA TRP A 120 9.12 -13.39 -0.90
C TRP A 120 8.79 -12.17 -1.76
N GLN A 121 9.35 -12.12 -2.97
CA GLN A 121 9.05 -11.14 -4.01
C GLN A 121 7.74 -11.43 -4.75
N ASP A 122 7.17 -12.61 -4.58
CA ASP A 122 5.84 -12.98 -5.04
C ASP A 122 4.81 -12.43 -4.04
N MET A 123 3.95 -11.54 -4.53
CA MET A 123 2.97 -10.88 -3.68
C MET A 123 1.91 -11.87 -3.16
N GLY A 124 1.56 -12.89 -3.94
CA GLY A 124 0.66 -13.95 -3.52
C GLY A 124 1.27 -14.83 -2.45
N TRP A 125 2.59 -15.06 -2.46
CA TRP A 125 3.26 -15.73 -1.34
C TRP A 125 3.11 -14.92 -0.06
N SER A 126 3.42 -13.62 -0.11
CA SER A 126 3.30 -12.72 1.05
C SER A 126 1.86 -12.68 1.58
N ALA A 127 0.86 -12.60 0.69
CA ALA A 127 -0.56 -12.63 1.04
C ALA A 127 -0.97 -13.94 1.72
N ARG A 128 -0.55 -15.10 1.19
CA ARG A 128 -0.84 -16.42 1.78
C ARG A 128 -0.21 -16.58 3.16
N LYS A 129 0.99 -16.04 3.37
CA LYS A 129 1.66 -16.04 4.68
C LYS A 129 0.95 -15.12 5.67
N ALA A 130 0.55 -13.92 5.24
CA ALA A 130 -0.26 -13.04 6.06
C ALA A 130 -1.57 -13.71 6.48
N TYR A 131 -2.27 -14.36 5.55
CA TYR A 131 -3.49 -15.11 5.85
C TYR A 131 -3.24 -16.25 6.85
N ALA A 132 -2.15 -17.00 6.69
CA ALA A 132 -1.78 -18.06 7.60
C ALA A 132 -1.47 -17.54 9.02
N ILE A 133 -0.78 -16.41 9.15
CA ILE A 133 -0.50 -15.75 10.44
C ILE A 133 -1.80 -15.29 11.10
N ASP A 134 -2.67 -14.62 10.34
CA ASP A 134 -3.94 -14.11 10.84
C ASP A 134 -4.87 -15.25 11.34
N ASN A 135 -4.78 -16.43 10.70
CA ASN A 135 -5.60 -17.60 10.98
C ASN A 135 -4.87 -18.72 11.75
N ASP A 136 -3.71 -18.45 12.38
CA ASP A 136 -2.87 -19.46 13.03
C ASP A 136 -3.47 -20.08 14.31
N GLY A 137 -4.64 -19.61 14.74
CA GLY A 137 -5.36 -20.10 15.92
C GLY A 137 -4.78 -19.63 17.26
N THR A 138 -3.72 -18.82 17.27
CA THR A 138 -3.14 -18.23 18.49
C THR A 138 -3.97 -17.07 19.04
N GLY A 139 -4.91 -16.56 18.25
CA GLY A 139 -5.76 -15.43 18.59
C GLY A 139 -5.09 -14.07 18.46
N ARG A 140 -3.87 -14.00 17.89
CA ARG A 140 -3.18 -12.73 17.62
C ARG A 140 -3.78 -12.02 16.41
N GLY A 141 -4.10 -12.75 15.34
CA GLY A 141 -4.66 -12.15 14.12
C GLY A 141 -3.81 -10.98 13.63
N TRP A 142 -4.49 -9.88 13.29
CA TRP A 142 -3.88 -8.59 12.93
C TRP A 142 -2.93 -7.98 13.99
N ALA A 143 -2.97 -8.42 15.25
CA ALA A 143 -2.01 -8.00 16.27
C ALA A 143 -0.57 -8.51 16.02
N SER A 144 -0.32 -9.22 14.92
CA SER A 144 1.03 -9.60 14.53
C SER A 144 1.79 -8.48 13.79
N TRP A 145 1.09 -7.42 13.35
CA TRP A 145 1.67 -6.32 12.59
C TRP A 145 1.79 -5.03 13.40
N ALA A 146 2.92 -4.35 13.27
CA ALA A 146 3.11 -3.04 13.88
C ALA A 146 2.11 -2.02 13.32
N ALA A 147 1.77 -2.12 12.03
CA ALA A 147 0.78 -1.25 11.42
C ALA A 147 -0.59 -1.29 12.14
N TRP A 148 -0.98 -2.45 12.68
CA TRP A 148 -2.21 -2.61 13.46
C TRP A 148 -2.13 -1.91 14.81
N HIS A 149 -1.09 -2.20 15.60
CA HIS A 149 -0.91 -1.65 16.95
C HIS A 149 -0.68 -0.14 16.96
N LEU A 150 0.02 0.37 15.96
CA LEU A 150 0.27 1.80 15.80
C LEU A 150 -0.91 2.52 15.11
N GLY A 151 -1.91 1.78 14.64
CA GLY A 151 -3.09 2.34 13.96
C GLY A 151 -2.79 2.93 12.58
N THR A 152 -1.59 2.74 12.03
CA THR A 152 -1.18 3.36 10.76
C THR A 152 -1.97 2.83 9.56
N TYR A 153 -2.54 1.62 9.65
CA TYR A 153 -3.44 1.06 8.63
C TYR A 153 -4.72 1.90 8.44
N GLN A 154 -5.17 2.63 9.47
CA GLN A 154 -6.48 3.30 9.45
C GLN A 154 -6.58 4.37 8.35
N GLN A 155 -5.48 5.07 8.05
CA GLN A 155 -5.46 6.08 6.99
C GLN A 155 -5.66 5.50 5.58
N TYR A 156 -5.49 4.17 5.42
CA TYR A 156 -5.61 3.47 4.15
C TYR A 156 -6.95 2.76 3.95
N LEU A 157 -7.82 2.71 4.97
CA LEU A 157 -9.08 1.95 4.92
C LEU A 157 -9.99 2.35 3.74
N GLY A 158 -10.03 3.64 3.39
CA GLY A 158 -10.82 4.11 2.24
C GLY A 158 -10.29 3.56 0.91
N GLN A 159 -8.98 3.72 0.66
CA GLN A 159 -8.33 3.24 -0.56
C GLN A 159 -8.36 1.70 -0.67
N ALA A 160 -8.17 1.02 0.46
CA ALA A 160 -8.26 -0.43 0.56
C ALA A 160 -9.67 -0.94 0.20
N ARG A 161 -10.73 -0.31 0.74
CA ARG A 161 -12.11 -0.65 0.42
C ARG A 161 -12.41 -0.48 -1.05
N ASP A 162 -12.01 0.65 -1.64
CA ASP A 162 -12.24 0.93 -3.06
C ASP A 162 -11.54 -0.10 -3.96
N ALA A 163 -10.31 -0.49 -3.61
CA ALA A 163 -9.57 -1.52 -4.33
C ALA A 163 -10.22 -2.90 -4.23
N VAL A 164 -10.57 -3.30 -3.00
CA VAL A 164 -11.27 -4.56 -2.76
C VAL A 164 -12.57 -4.60 -3.57
N TYR A 165 -13.35 -3.53 -3.62
CA TYR A 165 -14.60 -3.49 -4.41
C TYR A 165 -14.38 -3.47 -5.92
N ARG A 166 -13.30 -2.84 -6.41
CA ARG A 166 -12.97 -2.86 -7.84
C ARG A 166 -12.58 -4.25 -8.33
N VAL A 167 -11.79 -4.98 -7.57
CA VAL A 167 -11.26 -6.29 -8.02
C VAL A 167 -12.23 -7.45 -7.81
N TRP A 168 -13.35 -7.23 -7.11
CA TRP A 168 -14.35 -8.27 -6.79
C TRP A 168 -15.54 -8.35 -7.76
N GLN A 169 -15.37 -7.87 -8.99
CA GLN A 169 -16.36 -8.04 -10.08
C GLN A 169 -16.11 -9.35 -10.82
#